data_AF-A0A0R3SAG3-F1
#
_entry.id   AF-A0A0R3SAG3-F1
#
_cell.length_a   1.000
_cell.length_b   1.000
_cell.length_c   1.000
_cell.angle_alpha   90.00
_cell.angle_beta   90.00
_cell.angle_gamma   90.00
#
_symmetry.space_group_name_H-M   'P 1'
#
loop_
_entity.id
_entity.type
_entity.pdbx_description
1 polymer ?
#
loop_
_entity_poly.entity_id
_entity_poly.type
_entity_poly.pdbx_seq_one_letter_code
_entity_poly.pdbx_strand_id
1 'polypeptide(L)'
;MDDNKFKAAQNLARRMILDLSSRRQRNIKITKSAYILAWMSGYWITGVIPLYATALLPMFAGPIMGLQTSGTLSREYLPTSNFLFISSMFLAGAAEHCNLHRRIVMLCLKYMGGDPRLLILGIMVPTWCLSLWMSNSATTLLMSTITETLLNRIDEVSDSKLKFIITAAFFEFPLIHNFLRNKNVKEHTKKKASKWEKFGIGLSLSVCYSASTGGMGTLTGTPTNLVIYNLLTDVYGPHTGLNFGSWMAYAIPISLITLFCIWFVICIIYLGPKQLFSCSRPKRRSGQSSVKTPYENEENENELEKAEGSKDIPLSDIVEQILVEEKKVLGPMTWAEGTVLILFTSLIFLWIAREPGIPGWSRFMPIKTNSKGRVINYVGDTQPIVLIAFLAMVLPYNNPFKLRVRPDETRNEALHRINLPLLPWTVAESKCAWGVVVLIGGGFALSKIVTSSGLSTIISNYLIGVGNLPVFALVYLLTMMCSFLTETVSNTATVSILTPIMFELANKVSLHPLALALPLVMATSLAFILPAATPPNAIIFAKGRVRLFEMMKTGFILNLLAQLIVTICTMTYGTALFDLNTVPDWALNITGKG
;
A
#
# COMPACT_ATOMS: atom_id res chain seq x y z
N MET A 1 48.39 -4.70 -58.59
CA MET A 1 47.56 -5.54 -57.70
C MET A 1 47.66 -5.10 -56.23
N ASP A 2 48.73 -4.38 -55.84
CA ASP A 2 48.95 -3.96 -54.44
C ASP A 2 48.15 -2.73 -53.98
N ASP A 3 47.78 -1.85 -54.91
CA ASP A 3 47.08 -0.60 -54.56
C ASP A 3 45.65 -0.83 -54.01
N ASN A 4 44.99 -1.88 -54.50
CA ASN A 4 43.69 -2.33 -53.98
C ASN A 4 43.79 -2.98 -52.61
N LYS A 5 44.89 -3.70 -52.31
CA LYS A 5 45.14 -4.29 -50.99
C LYS A 5 45.46 -3.21 -49.96
N PHE A 6 46.21 -2.18 -50.37
CA PHE A 6 46.52 -1.02 -49.52
C PHE A 6 45.27 -0.22 -49.17
N LYS A 7 44.41 0.09 -50.15
CA LYS A 7 43.11 0.75 -49.89
C LYS A 7 42.17 -0.10 -49.02
N ALA A 8 42.17 -1.43 -49.20
CA ALA A 8 41.40 -2.33 -48.35
C ALA A 8 41.89 -2.33 -46.89
N ALA A 9 43.21 -2.37 -46.67
CA ALA A 9 43.81 -2.28 -45.34
C ALA A 9 43.54 -0.93 -44.66
N GLN A 10 43.60 0.18 -45.42
CA GLN A 10 43.31 1.51 -44.91
C GLN A 10 41.83 1.69 -44.53
N ASN A 11 40.91 1.11 -45.32
CA ASN A 11 39.49 1.07 -45.00
C ASN A 11 39.20 0.20 -43.77
N LEU A 12 39.90 -0.92 -43.62
CA LEU A 12 39.78 -1.80 -42.45
C LEU A 12 40.32 -1.12 -41.19
N ALA A 13 41.46 -0.43 -41.26
CA ALA A 13 42.01 0.37 -40.18
C ALA A 13 41.08 1.53 -39.77
N ARG A 14 40.49 2.24 -40.74
CA ARG A 14 39.47 3.27 -40.46
C ARG A 14 38.23 2.70 -39.79
N ARG A 15 37.74 1.54 -40.24
CA ARG A 15 36.62 0.84 -39.59
C ARG A 15 36.96 0.42 -38.16
N MET A 16 38.17 -0.11 -37.92
CA MET A 16 38.63 -0.47 -36.58
C MET A 16 38.76 0.74 -35.65
N ILE A 17 39.29 1.87 -36.13
CA ILE A 17 39.41 3.12 -35.35
C ILE A 17 38.01 3.67 -35.03
N LEU A 18 37.10 3.66 -36.00
CA LEU A 18 35.71 4.06 -35.78
C LEU A 18 35.01 3.15 -34.76
N ASP A 19 35.18 1.83 -34.86
CA ASP A 19 34.63 0.87 -33.89
C ASP A 19 35.21 1.11 -32.49
N LEU A 20 36.53 1.24 -32.35
CA LEU A 20 37.21 1.55 -31.07
C LEU A 20 36.73 2.87 -30.47
N SER A 21 36.59 3.92 -31.27
CA SER A 21 36.08 5.23 -30.81
C SER A 21 34.62 5.11 -30.34
N SER A 22 33.79 4.36 -31.07
CA SER A 22 32.38 4.14 -30.73
C SER A 22 32.22 3.33 -29.43
N ARG A 23 33.05 2.30 -29.24
CA ARG A 23 33.09 1.48 -28.01
C ARG A 23 33.55 2.33 -26.82
N ARG A 24 34.59 3.15 -26.99
CA ARG A 24 35.05 4.07 -25.96
C ARG A 24 33.95 5.05 -25.55
N GLN A 25 33.24 5.62 -26.52
CA GLN A 25 32.17 6.57 -26.23
C GLN A 25 30.95 5.91 -25.57
N ARG A 26 30.63 4.67 -25.95
CA ARG A 26 29.61 3.85 -25.27
C ARG A 26 29.99 3.59 -23.81
N ASN A 27 31.22 3.13 -23.57
CA ASN A 27 31.72 2.87 -22.21
C ASN A 27 31.69 4.13 -21.34
N ILE A 28 32.07 5.29 -21.89
CA ILE A 28 31.99 6.56 -21.16
C ILE A 28 30.55 6.90 -20.76
N LYS A 29 29.58 6.71 -21.66
CA LYS A 29 28.15 6.94 -21.35
C LYS A 29 27.66 6.00 -20.25
N ILE A 30 28.03 4.72 -20.32
CA ILE A 30 27.70 3.72 -19.29
C ILE A 30 28.28 4.12 -17.94
N THR A 31 29.57 4.45 -17.87
CA THR A 31 30.23 4.83 -16.61
C THR A 31 29.62 6.08 -16.01
N LYS A 32 29.32 7.10 -16.82
CA LYS A 32 28.63 8.32 -16.36
C LYS A 32 27.23 8.02 -15.82
N SER A 33 26.47 7.17 -16.50
CA SER A 33 25.15 6.73 -16.02
C SER A 33 25.27 5.93 -14.71
N ALA A 34 26.25 5.04 -14.61
CA ALA A 34 26.48 4.24 -13.41
C ALA A 34 26.88 5.13 -12.22
N TYR A 35 27.66 6.18 -12.46
CA TYR A 35 28.02 7.17 -11.45
C TYR A 35 26.79 7.93 -10.93
N ILE A 36 25.92 8.44 -11.82
CA ILE A 36 24.67 9.09 -11.41
C ILE A 36 23.79 8.12 -10.61
N LEU A 37 23.64 6.88 -11.09
CA LEU A 37 22.86 5.85 -10.41
C LEU A 37 23.41 5.57 -9.01
N ALA A 38 24.73 5.38 -8.86
CA ALA A 38 25.38 5.11 -7.59
C ALA A 38 25.26 6.31 -6.62
N TRP A 39 25.44 7.53 -7.13
CA TRP A 39 25.32 8.76 -6.35
C TRP A 39 23.89 8.93 -5.80
N MET A 40 22.90 8.82 -6.68
CA MET A 40 21.49 8.96 -6.32
C MET A 40 21.03 7.83 -5.38
N SER A 41 21.45 6.59 -5.64
CA SER A 41 21.14 5.44 -4.77
C SER A 41 21.78 5.61 -3.39
N GLY A 42 23.03 6.08 -3.32
CA GLY A 42 23.71 6.37 -2.05
C GLY A 42 22.95 7.39 -1.21
N TYR A 43 22.44 8.46 -1.81
CA TYR A 43 21.61 9.45 -1.11
C TYR A 43 20.24 8.91 -0.70
N TRP A 44 19.61 8.08 -1.52
CA TRP A 44 18.33 7.44 -1.15
C TRP A 44 18.49 6.42 -0.01
N ILE A 45 19.58 5.68 0.02
CA ILE A 45 19.88 4.70 1.09
C ILE A 45 20.23 5.42 2.39
N THR A 46 21.09 6.43 2.32
CA THR A 46 21.57 7.13 3.53
C THR A 46 20.57 8.14 4.08
N GLY A 47 19.63 8.63 3.26
CA GLY A 47 18.63 9.61 3.67
C GLY A 47 19.21 10.98 4.05
N VAL A 48 20.47 11.27 3.69
CA VAL A 48 21.17 12.53 4.05
C VAL A 48 20.47 13.74 3.43
N ILE A 49 19.92 13.59 2.23
CA ILE A 49 19.15 14.60 1.51
C ILE A 49 17.72 14.07 1.35
N PRO A 50 16.67 14.91 1.50
CA PRO A 50 15.29 14.49 1.28
C PRO A 50 15.11 13.79 -0.06
N LEU A 51 14.36 12.68 -0.08
CA LEU A 51 14.23 11.80 -1.25
C LEU A 51 13.84 12.56 -2.53
N TYR A 52 12.93 13.54 -2.40
CA TYR A 52 12.46 14.37 -3.51
C TYR A 52 13.50 15.39 -4.01
N ALA A 53 14.39 15.86 -3.15
CA ALA A 53 15.48 16.75 -3.56
C ALA A 53 16.57 15.95 -4.30
N THR A 54 16.91 14.76 -3.79
CA THR A 54 17.76 13.78 -4.51
C THR A 54 17.15 13.40 -5.85
N ALA A 55 15.81 13.31 -5.94
CA ALA A 55 15.11 12.99 -7.17
C ALA A 55 15.31 14.02 -8.28
N LEU A 56 15.66 15.27 -7.96
CA LEU A 56 15.97 16.31 -8.97
C LEU A 56 17.36 16.15 -9.60
N LEU A 57 18.24 15.35 -9.00
CA LEU A 57 19.64 15.20 -9.43
C LEU A 57 19.79 14.77 -10.90
N PRO A 58 19.04 13.78 -11.42
CA PRO A 58 19.09 13.41 -12.84
C PRO A 58 18.83 14.58 -13.79
N MET A 59 17.95 15.52 -13.43
CA MET A 59 17.58 16.67 -14.27
C MET A 59 18.77 17.60 -14.52
N PHE A 60 19.69 17.70 -13.55
CA PHE A 60 20.88 18.54 -13.64
C PHE A 60 22.12 17.75 -14.07
N ALA A 61 22.37 16.59 -13.45
CA ALA A 61 23.54 15.77 -13.72
C ALA A 61 23.51 15.15 -15.12
N GLY A 62 22.34 14.72 -15.60
CA GLY A 62 22.18 14.10 -16.92
C GLY A 62 22.65 15.01 -18.07
N PRO A 63 22.18 16.26 -18.15
CA PRO A 63 22.63 17.22 -19.17
C PRO A 63 24.09 17.65 -19.00
N ILE A 64 24.54 17.91 -17.77
CA ILE A 64 25.94 18.30 -17.49
C ILE A 64 26.91 17.21 -17.95
N MET A 65 26.57 15.94 -17.75
CA MET A 65 27.39 14.81 -18.18
C MET A 65 27.25 14.46 -19.67
N GLY A 66 26.37 15.13 -20.42
CA GLY A 66 26.13 14.90 -21.84
C GLY A 66 25.41 13.57 -22.13
N LEU A 67 24.59 13.09 -21.19
CA LEU A 67 23.83 11.85 -21.34
C LEU A 67 22.49 12.08 -22.05
N GLN A 68 21.73 13.08 -21.60
CA GLN A 68 20.40 13.43 -22.11
C GLN A 68 20.18 14.95 -22.06
N THR A 69 19.29 15.48 -22.88
CA THR A 69 18.98 16.92 -22.87
C THR A 69 18.09 17.29 -21.68
N SER A 70 18.16 18.56 -21.23
CA SER A 70 17.28 19.07 -20.16
C SER A 70 15.80 19.01 -20.58
N GLY A 71 15.50 19.30 -21.85
CA GLY A 71 14.14 19.23 -22.40
C GLY A 71 13.55 17.82 -22.41
N THR A 72 14.37 16.78 -22.63
CA THR A 72 13.91 15.39 -22.54
C THR A 72 13.68 14.97 -21.10
N LEU A 73 14.59 15.30 -20.17
CA LEU A 73 14.48 14.88 -18.78
C LEU A 73 13.40 15.63 -17.99
N SER A 74 13.18 16.92 -18.27
CA SER A 74 12.14 17.71 -17.61
C SER A 74 10.72 17.19 -17.90
N ARG A 75 10.48 16.65 -19.11
CA ARG A 75 9.19 16.02 -19.46
C ARG A 75 8.88 14.78 -18.62
N GLU A 76 9.91 14.09 -18.13
CA GLU A 76 9.74 12.92 -17.27
C GLU A 76 9.23 13.29 -15.86
N TYR A 77 9.19 14.57 -15.46
CA TYR A 77 8.66 14.99 -14.16
C TYR A 77 7.15 15.24 -14.15
N LEU A 78 6.52 15.39 -15.31
CA LEU A 78 5.07 15.59 -15.43
C LEU A 78 4.42 14.65 -16.46
N PRO A 79 4.64 13.32 -16.38
CA PRO A 79 3.91 12.37 -17.21
C PRO A 79 2.44 12.25 -16.78
N THR A 80 1.64 11.63 -17.65
CA THR A 80 0.21 11.40 -17.42
C THR A 80 -0.08 10.61 -16.13
N SER A 81 0.84 9.74 -15.69
CA SER A 81 0.75 9.02 -14.42
C SER A 81 0.86 9.92 -13.18
N ASN A 82 1.60 11.05 -13.27
CA ASN A 82 1.68 12.00 -12.16
C ASN A 82 0.35 12.75 -11.99
N PHE A 83 -0.34 13.08 -13.08
CA PHE A 83 -1.69 13.65 -13.01
C PHE A 83 -2.71 12.66 -12.45
N LEU A 84 -2.59 11.37 -12.77
CA LEU A 84 -3.39 10.30 -12.17
C LEU A 84 -3.19 10.26 -10.65
N PHE A 85 -1.95 10.36 -10.18
CA PHE A 85 -1.61 10.41 -8.75
C PHE A 85 -2.16 11.64 -8.03
N ILE A 86 -1.93 12.84 -8.58
CA ILE A 86 -2.37 14.10 -7.96
C ILE A 86 -3.90 14.10 -7.83
N SER A 87 -4.59 13.70 -8.89
CA SER A 87 -6.06 13.66 -8.91
C SER A 87 -6.63 12.64 -7.93
N SER A 88 -5.95 11.50 -7.72
CA SER A 88 -6.37 10.51 -6.72
C SER A 88 -6.18 11.03 -5.30
N MET A 89 -5.10 11.77 -5.04
CA MET A 89 -4.90 12.42 -3.75
C MET A 89 -5.96 13.49 -3.46
N PHE A 90 -6.39 14.24 -4.48
CA PHE A 90 -7.49 15.21 -4.33
C PHE A 90 -8.80 14.51 -3.98
N LEU A 91 -9.16 13.44 -4.71
CA LEU A 91 -10.37 12.68 -4.41
C LEU A 91 -10.32 12.01 -3.03
N ALA A 92 -9.17 11.46 -2.63
CA ALA A 92 -8.95 10.93 -1.29
C ALA A 92 -9.08 12.03 -0.22
N GLY A 93 -8.50 13.21 -0.46
CA GLY A 93 -8.63 14.38 0.41
C GLY A 93 -10.08 14.84 0.56
N ALA A 94 -10.89 14.76 -0.50
CA ALA A 94 -12.32 15.08 -0.45
C ALA A 94 -13.09 14.07 0.42
N ALA A 95 -12.81 12.78 0.28
CA ALA A 95 -13.41 11.72 1.11
C ALA A 95 -12.98 11.82 2.59
N GLU A 96 -11.76 12.30 2.84
CA GLU A 96 -11.28 12.59 4.19
C GLU A 96 -12.01 13.79 4.78
N HIS A 97 -12.04 14.91 4.06
CA HIS A 97 -12.68 16.17 4.47
C HIS A 97 -14.19 16.00 4.75
N CYS A 98 -14.85 15.11 4.01
CA CYS A 98 -16.26 14.80 4.21
C CYS A 98 -16.53 13.76 5.31
N ASN A 99 -15.51 13.21 5.98
CA ASN A 99 -15.63 12.13 6.98
C ASN A 99 -16.23 10.80 6.45
N LEU A 100 -16.25 10.58 5.13
CA LEU A 100 -16.78 9.36 4.53
C LEU A 100 -16.00 8.12 5.01
N HIS A 101 -14.68 8.25 5.13
CA HIS A 101 -13.79 7.20 5.64
C HIS A 101 -14.19 6.71 7.05
N ARG A 102 -14.55 7.61 7.98
CA ARG A 102 -14.99 7.23 9.33
C ARG A 102 -16.23 6.36 9.28
N ARG A 103 -17.21 6.68 8.42
CA ARG A 103 -18.44 5.87 8.28
C ARG A 103 -18.15 4.45 7.81
N ILE A 104 -17.23 4.28 6.86
CA ILE A 104 -16.82 2.97 6.37
C ILE A 104 -16.23 2.13 7.52
N VAL A 105 -15.37 2.73 8.35
CA VAL A 105 -14.80 2.06 9.53
C VAL A 105 -15.89 1.66 10.53
N MET A 106 -16.83 2.57 10.85
CA MET A 106 -17.93 2.29 11.76
C MET A 106 -18.81 1.13 11.28
N LEU A 107 -19.08 1.09 9.98
CA LEU A 107 -19.88 0.03 9.37
C LEU A 107 -19.19 -1.32 9.56
N CYS A 108 -17.90 -1.42 9.30
CA CYS A 108 -17.15 -2.66 9.49
C CYS A 108 -17.06 -3.07 10.97
N LEU A 109 -16.72 -2.15 11.88
CA LEU A 109 -16.63 -2.44 13.31
C LEU A 109 -17.95 -2.95 13.89
N LYS A 110 -19.09 -2.48 13.39
CA LYS A 110 -20.43 -2.94 13.80
C LYS A 110 -20.64 -4.44 13.54
N TYR A 111 -20.09 -5.00 12.48
CA TYR A 111 -20.36 -6.39 12.08
C TYR A 111 -19.52 -7.44 12.84
N MET A 112 -18.51 -7.02 13.61
CA MET A 112 -17.41 -7.92 13.98
C MET A 112 -17.43 -8.40 15.42
N GLY A 113 -18.39 -7.90 16.21
CA GLY A 113 -18.74 -8.46 17.53
C GLY A 113 -17.64 -8.36 18.58
N GLY A 114 -17.68 -9.23 19.59
CA GLY A 114 -16.75 -9.23 20.72
C GLY A 114 -15.60 -10.22 20.62
N ASP A 115 -15.42 -10.91 19.48
CA ASP A 115 -14.34 -11.88 19.33
C ASP A 115 -13.03 -11.18 18.92
N PRO A 116 -11.90 -11.41 19.62
CA PRO A 116 -10.65 -10.71 19.35
C PRO A 116 -10.07 -11.03 17.95
N ARG A 117 -10.39 -12.20 17.40
CA ARG A 117 -10.03 -12.62 16.03
C ARG A 117 -10.73 -11.76 14.97
N LEU A 118 -12.03 -11.54 15.17
CA LEU A 118 -12.86 -10.71 14.30
C LEU A 118 -12.54 -9.23 14.53
N LEU A 119 -12.18 -8.81 15.74
CA LEU A 119 -11.77 -7.44 16.00
C LEU A 119 -10.50 -7.06 15.22
N ILE A 120 -9.49 -7.93 15.19
CA ILE A 120 -8.30 -7.72 14.34
C ILE A 120 -8.72 -7.58 12.88
N LEU A 121 -9.52 -8.52 12.38
CA LEU A 121 -10.03 -8.43 11.01
C LEU A 121 -10.80 -7.12 10.77
N GLY A 122 -11.47 -6.59 11.80
CA GLY A 122 -12.29 -5.39 11.73
C GLY A 122 -11.56 -4.09 11.75
N ILE A 123 -10.30 -4.12 12.16
CA ILE A 123 -9.38 -3.02 11.87
C ILE A 123 -8.68 -3.26 10.53
N MET A 124 -8.31 -4.51 10.21
CA MET A 124 -7.60 -4.85 8.97
C MET A 124 -8.39 -4.54 7.70
N VAL A 125 -9.66 -4.98 7.61
CA VAL A 125 -10.47 -4.84 6.38
C VAL A 125 -10.73 -3.36 6.03
N PRO A 126 -11.13 -2.48 6.96
CA PRO A 126 -11.27 -1.06 6.63
C PRO A 126 -9.93 -0.41 6.34
N THR A 127 -8.86 -0.79 7.04
CA THR A 127 -7.51 -0.25 6.77
C THR A 127 -7.07 -0.60 5.36
N TRP A 128 -7.25 -1.87 4.96
CA TRP A 128 -7.00 -2.35 3.61
C TRP A 128 -7.84 -1.60 2.57
N CYS A 129 -9.14 -1.47 2.81
CA CYS A 129 -10.07 -0.81 1.89
C CYS A 129 -9.74 0.67 1.70
N LEU A 130 -9.43 1.39 2.78
CA LEU A 130 -9.03 2.80 2.71
C LEU A 130 -7.69 2.95 1.97
N SER A 131 -6.73 2.06 2.22
CA SER A 131 -5.41 2.12 1.59
C SER A 131 -5.41 1.76 0.10
N LEU A 132 -6.49 1.19 -0.44
CA LEU A 132 -6.67 1.05 -1.89
C LEU A 132 -6.72 2.42 -2.59
N TRP A 133 -7.06 3.49 -1.88
CA TRP A 133 -7.40 4.79 -2.48
C TRP A 133 -6.69 5.96 -1.84
N MET A 134 -6.41 5.85 -0.54
CA MET A 134 -5.61 6.79 0.22
C MET A 134 -4.17 6.30 0.30
N SER A 135 -3.23 7.20 0.59
CA SER A 135 -1.85 6.80 0.80
C SER A 135 -1.71 5.92 2.04
N ASN A 136 -0.78 4.96 2.00
CA ASN A 136 -0.53 4.03 3.11
C ASN A 136 -0.27 4.76 4.44
N SER A 137 0.49 5.86 4.39
CA SER A 137 0.80 6.70 5.55
C SER A 137 -0.44 7.38 6.14
N ALA A 138 -1.28 7.99 5.30
CA ALA A 138 -2.49 8.67 5.75
C ALA A 138 -3.48 7.67 6.37
N THR A 139 -3.66 6.52 5.71
CA THR A 139 -4.52 5.45 6.20
C THR A 139 -4.05 4.93 7.56
N THR A 140 -2.73 4.72 7.72
CA THR A 140 -2.16 4.24 8.98
C THR A 140 -2.35 5.26 10.10
N LEU A 141 -2.15 6.56 9.85
CA LEU A 141 -2.40 7.60 10.86
C LEU A 141 -3.86 7.57 11.34
N LEU A 142 -4.82 7.55 10.42
CA LEU A 142 -6.25 7.51 10.72
C LEU A 142 -6.65 6.25 11.51
N MET A 143 -6.14 5.10 11.10
CA MET A 143 -6.48 3.84 11.76
C MET A 143 -5.71 3.65 13.07
N SER A 144 -4.53 4.25 13.20
CA SER A 144 -3.75 4.23 14.45
C SER A 144 -4.47 4.95 15.57
N THR A 145 -5.15 6.09 15.32
CA THR A 145 -5.89 6.80 16.37
C THR A 145 -7.04 5.95 16.89
N ILE A 146 -7.80 5.33 16.00
CA ILE A 146 -8.93 4.45 16.37
C ILE A 146 -8.43 3.22 17.14
N THR A 147 -7.34 2.62 16.66
CA THR A 147 -6.73 1.45 17.28
C THR A 147 -6.21 1.78 18.67
N GLU A 148 -5.51 2.91 18.84
CA GLU A 148 -5.01 3.35 20.15
C GLU A 148 -6.15 3.69 21.11
N THR A 149 -7.22 4.34 20.65
CA THR A 149 -8.41 4.59 21.50
C THR A 149 -9.02 3.28 22.00
N LEU A 150 -9.11 2.26 21.14
CA LEU A 150 -9.60 0.94 21.52
C LEU A 150 -8.65 0.24 22.51
N LEU A 151 -7.33 0.27 22.25
CA LEU A 151 -6.34 -0.35 23.11
C LEU A 151 -6.27 0.30 24.49
N ASN A 152 -6.31 1.64 24.56
CA ASN A 152 -6.32 2.36 25.83
C ASN A 152 -7.54 2.00 26.68
N ARG A 153 -8.73 1.86 26.08
CA ARG A 153 -9.94 1.42 26.80
C ARG A 153 -9.81 -0.02 27.30
N ILE A 154 -9.18 -0.90 26.53
CA ILE A 154 -8.90 -2.28 26.96
C ILE A 154 -7.93 -2.30 28.16
N ASP A 155 -6.88 -1.46 28.10
CA ASP A 155 -5.89 -1.34 29.17
C ASP A 155 -6.53 -0.79 30.47
N GLU A 156 -7.37 0.24 30.38
CA GLU A 156 -8.11 0.80 31.53
C GLU A 156 -9.03 -0.23 32.21
N VAL A 157 -9.74 -1.04 31.42
CA VAL A 157 -10.59 -2.12 31.93
C VAL A 157 -9.76 -3.23 32.57
N SER A 158 -8.60 -3.55 31.99
CA SER A 158 -7.68 -4.54 32.56
C SER A 158 -7.08 -4.08 33.89
N ASP A 159 -6.63 -2.83 33.97
CA ASP A 159 -6.00 -2.24 35.16
C ASP A 159 -6.99 -2.01 36.30
N SER A 160 -8.21 -1.55 35.99
CA SER A 160 -9.27 -1.38 37.00
C SER A 160 -9.65 -2.71 37.66
N LYS A 161 -9.76 -3.79 36.87
CA LYS A 161 -9.94 -5.15 37.42
C LYS A 161 -8.77 -5.57 38.29
N LEU A 162 -7.53 -5.32 37.85
CA LEU A 162 -6.35 -5.70 38.63
C LEU A 162 -6.32 -4.98 39.99
N LYS A 163 -6.62 -3.67 40.00
CA LYS A 163 -6.74 -2.89 41.23
C LYS A 163 -7.86 -3.42 42.12
N PHE A 164 -9.04 -3.69 41.58
CA PHE A 164 -10.16 -4.25 42.34
C PHE A 164 -9.80 -5.59 43.00
N ILE A 165 -9.16 -6.52 42.27
CA ILE A 165 -8.73 -7.81 42.81
C ILE A 165 -7.73 -7.60 43.95
N ILE A 166 -6.75 -6.71 43.78
CA ILE A 166 -5.75 -6.40 44.81
C ILE A 166 -6.38 -5.72 46.03
N THR A 167 -7.34 -4.82 45.83
CA THR A 167 -8.03 -4.11 46.92
C THR A 167 -8.99 -5.03 47.68
N ALA A 168 -9.79 -5.85 46.98
CA ALA A 168 -10.66 -6.85 47.60
C ALA A 168 -9.85 -7.86 48.42
N ALA A 169 -8.71 -8.30 47.88
CA ALA A 169 -7.71 -9.11 48.57
C ALA A 169 -7.14 -8.47 49.84
N PHE A 170 -7.22 -7.14 49.98
CA PHE A 170 -6.68 -6.41 51.13
C PHE A 170 -7.71 -6.21 52.24
N PHE A 171 -9.01 -6.26 51.93
CA PHE A 171 -10.10 -5.98 52.88
C PHE A 171 -10.71 -7.23 53.53
N GLU A 172 -10.54 -8.43 52.97
CA GLU A 172 -11.00 -9.68 53.59
C GLU A 172 -9.91 -10.36 54.44
N PHE A 173 -10.10 -10.30 55.77
CA PHE A 173 -9.48 -11.06 56.88
C PHE A 173 -7.96 -11.43 56.84
N PRO A 174 -7.20 -11.20 57.93
CA PRO A 174 -5.76 -11.51 58.04
C PRO A 174 -5.34 -12.97 57.73
N LEU A 175 -6.27 -13.93 57.81
CA LEU A 175 -6.03 -15.35 57.55
C LEU A 175 -5.88 -15.70 56.05
N ILE A 176 -6.39 -14.85 55.14
CA ILE A 176 -6.28 -15.04 53.67
C ILE A 176 -4.95 -14.47 53.13
N HIS A 177 -4.20 -13.71 53.93
CA HIS A 177 -2.90 -13.15 53.54
C HIS A 177 -1.89 -14.24 53.10
N ASN A 178 -1.98 -15.46 53.64
CA ASN A 178 -1.18 -16.61 53.20
C ASN A 178 -1.74 -17.30 51.94
N PHE A 179 -3.05 -17.23 51.70
CA PHE A 179 -3.71 -17.78 50.50
C PHE A 179 -3.54 -16.88 49.27
N LEU A 180 -3.42 -15.56 49.43
CA LEU A 180 -3.09 -14.64 48.32
C LEU A 180 -1.59 -14.51 48.03
N ARG A 181 -0.73 -14.98 48.95
CA ARG A 181 0.68 -15.29 48.68
C ARG A 181 0.84 -16.55 47.81
N ASN A 182 -0.26 -17.18 47.40
CA ASN A 182 -0.18 -18.31 46.49
C ASN A 182 0.29 -17.79 45.12
N LYS A 183 1.47 -18.28 44.68
CA LYS A 183 2.10 -17.94 43.38
C LYS A 183 1.06 -17.98 42.23
N ASN A 184 0.07 -18.86 42.33
CA ASN A 184 -0.99 -19.08 41.36
C ASN A 184 -1.79 -17.81 41.01
N VAL A 185 -2.19 -16.96 41.97
CA VAL A 185 -3.02 -15.77 41.68
C VAL A 185 -2.21 -14.70 40.95
N LYS A 186 -1.00 -14.39 41.45
CA LYS A 186 -0.06 -13.45 40.78
C LYS A 186 0.37 -13.96 39.41
N GLU A 187 0.57 -15.27 39.27
CA GLU A 187 0.94 -15.88 37.99
C GLU A 187 -0.24 -15.87 37.00
N HIS A 188 -1.47 -16.07 37.46
CA HIS A 188 -2.68 -15.99 36.64
C HIS A 188 -2.96 -14.55 36.17
N THR A 189 -2.83 -13.55 37.04
CA THR A 189 -2.95 -12.13 36.66
C THR A 189 -1.83 -11.70 35.71
N LYS A 190 -0.58 -12.12 35.95
CA LYS A 190 0.55 -11.85 35.05
C LYS A 190 0.38 -12.52 33.67
N LYS A 191 -0.16 -13.75 33.62
CA LYS A 191 -0.51 -14.44 32.36
C LYS A 191 -1.64 -13.73 31.61
N LYS A 192 -2.68 -13.23 32.31
CA LYS A 192 -3.80 -12.50 31.70
C LYS A 192 -3.37 -11.12 31.18
N ALA A 193 -2.56 -10.38 31.92
CA ALA A 193 -1.96 -9.11 31.47
C ALA A 193 -1.06 -9.32 30.24
N SER A 194 -0.21 -10.35 30.25
CA SER A 194 0.64 -10.72 29.10
C SER A 194 -0.17 -11.12 27.86
N LYS A 195 -1.39 -11.64 28.02
CA LYS A 195 -2.27 -11.96 26.90
C LYS A 195 -2.79 -10.70 26.20
N TRP A 196 -3.22 -9.70 26.96
CA TRP A 196 -3.72 -8.43 26.40
C TRP A 196 -2.60 -7.58 25.80
N GLU A 197 -1.40 -7.61 26.38
CA GLU A 197 -0.20 -6.99 25.78
C GLU A 197 0.08 -7.57 24.38
N LYS A 198 0.12 -8.91 24.27
CA LYS A 198 0.30 -9.60 22.98
C LYS A 198 -0.81 -9.28 21.99
N PHE A 199 -2.05 -9.25 22.45
CA PHE A 199 -3.18 -8.85 21.62
C PHE A 199 -3.01 -7.42 21.09
N GLY A 200 -2.59 -6.47 21.93
CA GLY A 200 -2.35 -5.08 21.53
C GLY A 200 -1.23 -4.92 20.51
N ILE A 201 -0.14 -5.68 20.65
CA ILE A 201 0.94 -5.74 19.66
C ILE A 201 0.42 -6.27 18.32
N GLY A 202 -0.32 -7.38 18.35
CA GLY A 202 -0.90 -7.98 17.15
C GLY A 202 -1.87 -7.06 16.43
N LEU A 203 -2.75 -6.37 17.18
CA LEU A 203 -3.70 -5.40 16.63
C LEU A 203 -2.97 -4.21 16.00
N SER A 204 -1.94 -3.68 16.65
CA SER A 204 -1.14 -2.55 16.14
C SER A 204 -0.42 -2.91 14.84
N LEU A 205 0.26 -4.07 14.80
CA LEU A 205 0.93 -4.57 13.58
C LEU A 205 -0.05 -4.86 12.45
N SER A 206 -1.28 -5.26 12.77
CA SER A 206 -2.30 -5.52 11.77
C SER A 206 -2.66 -4.26 10.95
N VAL A 207 -2.56 -3.06 11.55
CA VAL A 207 -2.82 -1.78 10.86
C VAL A 207 -1.76 -1.51 9.80
N CYS A 208 -0.47 -1.50 10.17
CA CYS A 208 0.59 -1.13 9.22
C CYS A 208 0.69 -2.13 8.07
N TYR A 209 0.56 -3.43 8.35
CA TYR A 209 0.61 -4.45 7.31
C TYR A 209 -0.62 -4.41 6.39
N SER A 210 -1.82 -4.17 6.93
CA SER A 210 -3.03 -4.01 6.10
C SER A 210 -2.98 -2.76 5.23
N ALA A 211 -2.40 -1.67 5.71
CA ALA A 211 -2.21 -0.45 4.91
C ALA A 211 -1.25 -0.72 3.74
N SER A 212 -0.07 -1.30 4.01
CA SER A 212 0.90 -1.64 2.97
C SER A 212 0.35 -2.63 1.93
N THR A 213 -0.36 -3.67 2.38
CA THR A 213 -1.00 -4.63 1.48
C THR A 213 -2.20 -4.03 0.73
N GLY A 214 -2.97 -3.11 1.33
CA GLY A 214 -4.06 -2.42 0.63
C GLY A 214 -3.55 -1.51 -0.49
N GLY A 215 -2.44 -0.80 -0.25
CA GLY A 215 -1.83 0.11 -1.23
C GLY A 215 -1.49 -0.55 -2.57
N MET A 216 -1.15 -1.84 -2.59
CA MET A 216 -0.80 -2.54 -3.82
C MET A 216 -2.01 -2.82 -4.73
N GLY A 217 -3.24 -2.82 -4.20
CA GLY A 217 -4.44 -3.30 -4.90
C GLY A 217 -4.94 -2.42 -6.05
N THR A 218 -4.61 -1.13 -6.07
CA THR A 218 -4.96 -0.22 -7.19
C THR A 218 -3.73 0.53 -7.67
N LEU A 219 -3.77 1.06 -8.91
CA LEU A 219 -2.67 1.87 -9.43
C LEU A 219 -2.40 3.12 -8.57
N THR A 220 -3.43 3.68 -7.92
CA THR A 220 -3.31 4.92 -7.14
C THR A 220 -2.94 4.71 -5.68
N GLY A 221 -3.04 3.49 -5.15
CA GLY A 221 -2.81 3.20 -3.73
C GLY A 221 -1.35 3.44 -3.31
N THR A 222 -0.39 3.05 -4.14
CA THR A 222 1.04 3.28 -3.90
C THR A 222 1.76 3.90 -5.11
N PRO A 223 2.71 4.83 -4.89
CA PRO A 223 3.52 5.43 -5.95
C PRO A 223 4.25 4.41 -6.84
N THR A 224 4.65 3.26 -6.29
CA THR A 224 5.37 2.20 -7.01
C THR A 224 4.57 1.63 -8.18
N ASN A 225 3.25 1.54 -8.03
CA ASN A 225 2.35 1.04 -9.06
C ASN A 225 2.28 1.99 -10.25
N LEU A 226 2.30 3.29 -10.00
CA LEU A 226 2.35 4.31 -11.05
C LEU A 226 3.71 4.35 -11.75
N VAL A 227 4.79 4.11 -11.00
CA VAL A 227 6.13 4.03 -11.59
C VAL A 227 6.18 2.94 -12.64
N ILE A 228 5.73 1.72 -12.32
CA ILE A 228 5.74 0.63 -13.31
C ILE A 228 4.81 0.90 -14.49
N TYR A 229 3.61 1.43 -14.24
CA TYR A 229 2.65 1.74 -15.29
C TYR A 229 3.25 2.71 -16.33
N ASN A 230 3.92 3.77 -15.85
CA ASN A 230 4.57 4.73 -16.73
C ASN A 230 5.80 4.15 -17.43
N LEU A 231 6.68 3.44 -16.70
CA LEU A 231 7.88 2.84 -17.28
C LEU A 231 7.53 1.83 -18.38
N LEU A 232 6.50 1.02 -18.17
CA LEU A 232 6.01 0.07 -19.16
C LEU A 232 5.48 0.81 -20.40
N THR A 233 4.72 1.89 -20.20
CA THR A 233 4.16 2.70 -21.29
C THR A 233 5.25 3.45 -22.08
N ASP A 234 6.31 3.94 -21.42
CA ASP A 234 7.44 4.61 -22.08
C ASP A 234 8.27 3.63 -22.92
N VAL A 235 8.55 2.44 -22.38
CA VAL A 235 9.40 1.44 -23.03
C VAL A 235 8.65 0.71 -24.15
N TYR A 236 7.46 0.18 -23.85
CA TYR A 236 6.71 -0.72 -24.74
C TYR A 236 5.51 -0.07 -25.44
N GLY A 237 5.15 1.15 -25.06
CA GLY A 237 3.98 1.85 -25.60
C GLY A 237 2.67 1.51 -24.86
N PRO A 238 1.54 2.07 -25.32
CA PRO A 238 0.26 1.99 -24.61
C PRO A 238 -0.50 0.67 -24.81
N HIS A 239 -0.06 -0.21 -25.71
CA HIS A 239 -0.78 -1.44 -26.10
C HIS A 239 -0.27 -2.69 -25.38
N THR A 240 0.19 -2.56 -24.14
CA THR A 240 0.77 -3.65 -23.34
C THR A 240 -0.27 -4.53 -22.66
N GLY A 241 -1.55 -4.17 -22.74
CA GLY A 241 -2.65 -4.80 -22.01
C GLY A 241 -2.80 -4.33 -20.55
N LEU A 242 -1.85 -3.54 -20.05
CA LEU A 242 -1.91 -2.97 -18.70
C LEU A 242 -2.70 -1.65 -18.69
N ASN A 243 -3.86 -1.66 -18.05
CA ASN A 243 -4.71 -0.51 -17.78
C ASN A 243 -5.16 -0.54 -16.31
N PHE A 244 -5.91 0.46 -15.85
CA PHE A 244 -6.37 0.49 -14.45
C PHE A 244 -7.20 -0.74 -14.08
N GLY A 245 -8.10 -1.18 -14.96
CA GLY A 245 -8.96 -2.34 -14.75
C GLY A 245 -8.17 -3.66 -14.68
N SER A 246 -7.23 -3.88 -15.59
CA SER A 246 -6.38 -5.08 -15.61
C SER A 246 -5.36 -5.10 -14.47
N TRP A 247 -4.88 -3.93 -14.03
CA TRP A 247 -4.13 -3.84 -12.77
C TRP A 247 -4.99 -4.27 -11.59
N MET A 248 -6.21 -3.75 -11.45
CA MET A 248 -7.10 -4.14 -10.35
C MET A 248 -7.41 -5.64 -10.37
N ALA A 249 -7.67 -6.20 -11.55
CA ALA A 249 -7.91 -7.63 -11.73
C ALA A 249 -6.70 -8.48 -11.31
N TYR A 250 -5.49 -7.97 -11.52
CA TYR A 250 -4.24 -8.61 -11.09
C TYR A 250 -3.92 -8.36 -9.61
N ALA A 251 -4.16 -7.18 -9.06
CA ALA A 251 -3.59 -6.78 -7.78
C ALA A 251 -4.55 -7.00 -6.60
N ILE A 252 -5.86 -6.79 -6.79
CA ILE A 252 -6.85 -6.94 -5.71
C ILE A 252 -6.91 -8.37 -5.18
N PRO A 253 -6.95 -9.44 -6.01
CA PRO A 253 -7.00 -10.80 -5.48
C PRO A 253 -5.72 -11.16 -4.71
N ILE A 254 -4.53 -10.75 -5.20
CA ILE A 254 -3.27 -10.95 -4.47
C ILE A 254 -3.33 -10.24 -3.13
N SER A 255 -3.69 -8.97 -3.14
CA SER A 255 -3.78 -8.13 -1.95
C SER A 255 -4.74 -8.72 -0.91
N LEU A 256 -5.90 -9.25 -1.34
CA LEU A 256 -6.87 -9.88 -0.44
C LEU A 256 -6.36 -11.21 0.15
N ILE A 257 -5.72 -12.06 -0.67
CA ILE A 257 -5.10 -13.31 -0.20
C ILE A 257 -3.98 -13.02 0.79
N THR A 258 -3.13 -12.02 0.50
CA THR A 258 -2.07 -11.58 1.40
C THR A 258 -2.64 -10.99 2.69
N LEU A 259 -3.73 -10.21 2.64
CA LEU A 259 -4.42 -9.69 3.83
C LEU A 259 -4.89 -10.83 4.75
N PHE A 260 -5.53 -11.85 4.17
CA PHE A 260 -5.98 -13.02 4.92
C PHE A 260 -4.80 -13.82 5.51
N CYS A 261 -3.71 -13.96 4.76
CA CYS A 261 -2.48 -14.58 5.25
C CYS A 261 -1.91 -13.81 6.45
N ILE A 262 -1.85 -12.48 6.37
CA ILE A 262 -1.40 -11.61 7.46
C ILE A 262 -2.29 -11.81 8.69
N TRP A 263 -3.61 -11.77 8.51
CA TRP A 263 -4.57 -11.97 9.60
C TRP A 263 -4.35 -13.32 10.29
N PHE A 264 -4.21 -14.39 9.51
CA PHE A 264 -4.00 -15.74 9.99
C PHE A 264 -2.70 -15.85 10.80
N VAL A 265 -1.59 -15.33 10.28
CA VAL A 265 -0.27 -15.35 10.95
C VAL A 265 -0.29 -14.52 12.23
N ILE A 266 -0.87 -13.31 12.21
CA ILE A 266 -1.01 -12.47 13.41
C ILE A 266 -1.84 -13.20 14.47
N CYS A 267 -2.95 -13.83 14.08
CA CYS A 267 -3.77 -14.60 15.01
C CYS A 267 -3.01 -15.79 15.63
N ILE A 268 -2.23 -16.53 14.84
CA ILE A 268 -1.40 -17.63 15.36
C ILE A 268 -0.35 -17.12 16.34
N ILE A 269 0.38 -16.05 16.01
CA ILE A 269 1.49 -15.55 16.81
C ILE A 269 1.00 -14.92 18.12
N TYR A 270 -0.06 -14.10 18.07
CA TYR A 270 -0.45 -13.24 19.19
C TYR A 270 -1.67 -13.74 19.99
N LEU A 271 -2.59 -14.50 19.37
CA LEU A 271 -3.72 -15.12 20.10
C LEU A 271 -3.47 -16.60 20.43
N GLY A 272 -2.65 -17.27 19.62
CA GLY A 272 -2.30 -18.68 19.78
C GLY A 272 -3.24 -19.64 19.01
N PRO A 273 -2.72 -20.80 18.55
CA PRO A 273 -3.45 -21.71 17.66
C PRO A 273 -4.71 -22.32 18.28
N LYS A 274 -4.71 -22.57 19.60
CA LYS A 274 -5.87 -23.13 20.31
C LYS A 274 -7.10 -22.22 20.25
N GLN A 275 -6.90 -20.90 20.30
CA GLN A 275 -8.01 -19.96 20.18
C GLN A 275 -8.49 -19.86 18.73
N LEU A 276 -7.60 -19.97 17.73
CA LEU A 276 -7.97 -19.89 16.32
C LEU A 276 -8.93 -21.00 15.88
N PHE A 277 -8.70 -22.23 16.32
CA PHE A 277 -9.52 -23.40 15.98
C PHE A 277 -10.65 -23.68 16.98
N SER A 278 -10.76 -22.91 18.06
CA SER A 278 -11.88 -23.02 19.00
C SER A 278 -13.10 -22.30 18.43
N CYS A 279 -14.01 -23.05 17.80
CA CYS A 279 -15.37 -22.61 17.50
C CYS A 279 -16.19 -22.61 18.80
N SER A 280 -16.10 -21.53 19.57
CA SER A 280 -17.00 -21.34 20.70
C SER A 280 -18.37 -20.91 20.15
N ARG A 281 -19.39 -21.75 20.30
CA ARG A 281 -20.78 -21.38 19.95
C ARG A 281 -21.17 -20.12 20.73
N PRO A 282 -21.84 -19.13 20.11
CA PRO A 282 -22.30 -17.95 20.84
C PRO A 282 -23.28 -18.39 21.92
N LYS A 283 -22.96 -18.06 23.18
CA LYS A 283 -23.84 -18.35 24.33
C LYS A 283 -25.06 -17.45 24.19
N ARG A 284 -26.20 -18.02 23.79
CA ARG A 284 -27.48 -17.33 23.60
C ARG A 284 -27.84 -16.64 24.92
N ARG A 285 -28.00 -15.31 24.93
CA ARG A 285 -28.55 -14.55 26.07
C ARG A 285 -29.99 -15.01 26.29
N SER A 286 -30.22 -15.98 27.18
CA SER A 286 -31.56 -16.30 27.69
C SER A 286 -31.87 -15.30 28.80
N GLY A 287 -32.72 -14.32 28.49
CA GLY A 287 -33.36 -13.53 29.52
C GLY A 287 -34.36 -14.40 30.27
N GLN A 288 -34.09 -14.67 31.54
CA GLN A 288 -35.15 -14.94 32.51
C GLN A 288 -34.64 -14.58 33.91
N SER A 289 -35.10 -13.42 34.37
CA SER A 289 -35.04 -13.03 35.78
C SER A 289 -35.93 -13.99 36.56
N SER A 290 -35.36 -14.77 37.47
CA SER A 290 -36.11 -15.39 38.56
C SER A 290 -35.37 -15.12 39.87
N VAL A 291 -36.03 -14.29 40.68
CA VAL A 291 -35.72 -14.03 42.09
C VAL A 291 -35.82 -15.37 42.83
N LYS A 292 -34.74 -15.78 43.51
CA LYS A 292 -34.79 -16.85 44.52
C LYS A 292 -34.57 -16.25 45.89
N THR A 293 -35.47 -16.58 46.81
CA THR A 293 -35.52 -16.14 48.21
C THR A 293 -34.48 -16.83 49.09
N PRO A 294 -34.10 -16.24 50.24
CA PRO A 294 -32.87 -16.58 50.95
C PRO A 294 -33.10 -17.49 52.16
N TYR A 295 -33.41 -18.78 51.97
CA TYR A 295 -33.24 -19.79 53.03
C TYR A 295 -33.10 -21.17 52.36
N GLU A 296 -31.88 -21.72 52.36
CA GLU A 296 -31.58 -23.14 52.67
C GLU A 296 -30.11 -23.49 52.38
N ASN A 297 -29.47 -23.93 53.45
CA ASN A 297 -28.40 -24.94 53.57
C ASN A 297 -26.93 -24.56 53.30
N GLU A 298 -26.21 -24.71 54.41
CA GLU A 298 -24.76 -24.81 54.56
C GLU A 298 -24.16 -26.00 53.80
N GLU A 299 -22.83 -25.94 53.68
CA GLU A 299 -21.92 -26.98 53.17
C GLU A 299 -21.84 -27.13 51.65
N ASN A 300 -21.02 -26.27 51.03
CA ASN A 300 -20.14 -26.66 49.92
C ASN A 300 -19.00 -25.63 49.76
N GLU A 301 -17.79 -25.98 50.19
CA GLU A 301 -16.53 -25.26 49.91
C GLU A 301 -16.20 -25.14 48.40
N ASN A 302 -17.05 -25.67 47.52
CA ASN A 302 -16.92 -25.60 46.06
C ASN A 302 -17.72 -24.46 45.39
N GLU A 303 -18.32 -23.55 46.17
CA GLU A 303 -19.05 -22.39 45.61
C GLU A 303 -18.17 -21.14 45.37
N LEU A 304 -16.98 -21.08 45.95
CA LEU A 304 -16.02 -19.99 45.67
C LEU A 304 -15.35 -20.10 44.29
N GLU A 305 -15.13 -21.31 43.76
CA GLU A 305 -14.65 -21.50 42.38
C GLU A 305 -15.75 -21.25 41.32
N LYS A 306 -17.03 -21.35 41.68
CA LYS A 306 -18.15 -20.99 40.78
C LYS A 306 -18.47 -19.49 40.80
N ALA A 307 -18.06 -18.76 41.84
CA ALA A 307 -18.10 -17.30 41.89
C ALA A 307 -16.99 -16.63 41.05
N GLU A 308 -15.93 -17.37 40.66
CA GLU A 308 -14.86 -16.90 39.76
C GLU A 308 -15.28 -16.75 38.29
N GLY A 309 -16.57 -16.92 37.97
CA GLY A 309 -17.18 -16.41 36.76
C GLY A 309 -17.26 -14.88 36.75
N SER A 310 -16.16 -14.19 37.07
CA SER A 310 -15.97 -12.76 36.87
C SER A 310 -16.43 -12.44 35.46
N LYS A 311 -17.54 -11.72 35.33
CA LYS A 311 -17.99 -11.14 34.07
C LYS A 311 -16.82 -10.30 33.56
N ASP A 312 -15.99 -10.87 32.70
CA ASP A 312 -15.17 -10.10 31.78
C ASP A 312 -16.13 -9.14 31.10
N ILE A 313 -15.89 -7.83 31.22
CA ILE A 313 -16.58 -6.86 30.38
C ILE A 313 -16.28 -7.34 28.97
N PRO A 314 -17.29 -7.85 28.25
CA PRO A 314 -17.02 -8.49 26.99
C PRO A 314 -16.49 -7.40 26.05
N LEU A 315 -15.49 -7.74 25.24
CA LEU A 315 -14.88 -6.82 24.27
C LEU A 315 -15.94 -6.16 23.37
N SER A 316 -17.08 -6.84 23.17
CA SER A 316 -18.27 -6.32 22.50
C SER A 316 -18.79 -5.02 23.12
N ASP A 317 -18.79 -4.91 24.45
CA ASP A 317 -19.35 -3.75 25.15
C ASP A 317 -18.42 -2.53 25.00
N ILE A 318 -17.09 -2.75 25.00
CA ILE A 318 -16.10 -1.70 24.71
C ILE A 318 -16.26 -1.19 23.28
N VAL A 319 -16.38 -2.11 22.32
CA VAL A 319 -16.59 -1.76 20.91
C VAL A 319 -17.93 -1.04 20.74
N GLU A 320 -19.00 -1.51 21.37
CA GLU A 320 -20.33 -0.88 21.31
C GLU A 320 -20.32 0.55 21.88
N GLN A 321 -19.59 0.80 22.96
CA GLN A 321 -19.43 2.16 23.51
C GLN A 321 -18.74 3.09 22.50
N ILE A 322 -17.64 2.66 21.88
CA ILE A 322 -16.96 3.43 20.84
C ILE A 322 -17.90 3.66 19.65
N LEU A 323 -18.66 2.65 19.24
CA LEU A 323 -19.63 2.75 18.15
C LEU A 323 -20.70 3.81 18.43
N VAL A 324 -21.23 3.85 19.66
CA VAL A 324 -22.25 4.81 20.07
C VAL A 324 -21.69 6.23 20.14
N GLU A 325 -20.49 6.41 20.69
CA GLU A 325 -19.82 7.72 20.77
C GLU A 325 -19.53 8.29 19.38
N GLU A 326 -18.89 7.51 18.51
CA GLU A 326 -18.58 7.91 17.14
C GLU A 326 -19.83 8.19 16.31
N LYS A 327 -20.89 7.40 16.48
CA LYS A 327 -22.18 7.65 15.81
C LYS A 327 -22.82 8.97 16.25
N LYS A 328 -22.68 9.35 17.53
CA LYS A 328 -23.14 10.66 18.03
C LYS A 328 -22.35 11.82 17.40
N VAL A 329 -21.05 11.65 17.19
CA VAL A 329 -20.19 12.65 16.55
C VAL A 329 -20.50 12.80 15.06
N LEU A 330 -20.71 11.69 14.34
CA LEU A 330 -20.92 11.70 12.88
C LEU A 330 -22.34 12.10 12.44
N GLY A 331 -23.36 11.85 13.26
CA GLY A 331 -24.75 12.15 12.90
C GLY A 331 -25.25 11.39 11.65
N PRO A 332 -26.38 11.82 11.06
CA PRO A 332 -26.90 11.25 9.81
C PRO A 332 -25.99 11.58 8.62
N MET A 333 -26.09 10.79 7.54
CA MET A 333 -25.27 10.97 6.34
C MET A 333 -25.49 12.35 5.73
N THR A 334 -24.41 13.09 5.51
CA THR A 334 -24.45 14.46 4.98
C THR A 334 -24.52 14.44 3.45
N TRP A 335 -24.95 15.56 2.86
CA TRP A 335 -24.98 15.72 1.40
C TRP A 335 -23.60 15.57 0.77
N ALA A 336 -22.57 16.14 1.42
CA ALA A 336 -21.19 16.05 0.98
C ALA A 336 -20.72 14.59 0.90
N GLU A 337 -20.96 13.80 1.96
CA GLU A 337 -20.62 12.38 1.99
C GLU A 337 -21.31 11.58 0.88
N GLY A 338 -22.60 11.86 0.64
CA GLY A 338 -23.36 11.21 -0.44
C GLY A 338 -22.80 11.56 -1.81
N THR A 339 -22.47 12.82 -2.03
CA THR A 339 -21.92 13.30 -3.30
C THR A 339 -20.52 12.73 -3.55
N VAL A 340 -19.62 12.72 -2.56
CA VAL A 340 -18.30 12.08 -2.69
C VAL A 340 -18.45 10.59 -2.99
N LEU A 341 -19.36 9.88 -2.31
CA LEU A 341 -19.59 8.45 -2.57
C LEU A 341 -20.05 8.20 -4.01
N ILE A 342 -20.93 9.05 -4.56
CA ILE A 342 -21.37 8.97 -5.95
C ILE A 342 -20.20 9.24 -6.91
N LEU A 343 -19.42 10.30 -6.68
CA LEU A 343 -18.24 10.61 -7.48
C LEU A 343 -17.25 9.43 -7.49
N PHE A 344 -17.00 8.86 -6.32
CA PHE A 344 -16.07 7.76 -6.14
C PHE A 344 -16.53 6.47 -6.83
N THR A 345 -17.81 6.10 -6.65
CA THR A 345 -18.40 4.93 -7.32
C THR A 345 -18.47 5.11 -8.84
N SER A 346 -18.77 6.33 -9.31
CA SER A 346 -18.76 6.64 -10.74
C SER A 346 -17.36 6.53 -11.35
N LEU A 347 -16.31 6.92 -10.61
CA LEU A 347 -14.93 6.79 -11.06
C LEU A 347 -14.53 5.32 -11.23
N ILE A 348 -14.84 4.48 -10.24
CA ILE A 348 -14.57 3.03 -10.30
C ILE A 348 -15.28 2.43 -11.51
N PHE A 349 -16.54 2.79 -11.74
CA PHE A 349 -17.29 2.34 -12.91
C PHE A 349 -16.63 2.79 -14.21
N LEU A 350 -16.21 4.05 -14.33
CA LEU A 350 -15.51 4.56 -15.51
C LEU A 350 -14.19 3.84 -15.78
N TRP A 351 -13.41 3.50 -14.75
CA TRP A 351 -12.19 2.74 -14.93
C TRP A 351 -12.43 1.30 -15.39
N ILE A 352 -13.37 0.58 -14.76
CA ILE A 352 -13.67 -0.81 -15.11
C ILE A 352 -14.30 -0.89 -16.51
N ALA A 353 -15.24 0.01 -16.83
CA ALA A 353 -15.95 0.01 -18.10
C ALA A 353 -15.12 0.55 -19.28
N ARG A 354 -13.88 1.01 -19.05
CA ARG A 354 -13.03 1.61 -20.09
C ARG A 354 -12.70 0.59 -21.18
N GLU A 355 -12.03 -0.50 -20.79
CA GLU A 355 -11.59 -1.59 -21.68
C GLU A 355 -11.56 -2.93 -20.91
N PRO A 356 -12.74 -3.51 -20.55
CA PRO A 356 -12.82 -4.75 -19.76
C PRO A 356 -12.48 -6.04 -20.56
N GLY A 357 -11.69 -5.94 -21.63
CA GLY A 357 -11.39 -7.02 -22.58
C GLY A 357 -12.28 -7.05 -23.82
N ILE A 358 -13.42 -6.36 -23.78
CA ILE A 358 -14.23 -5.96 -24.96
C ILE A 358 -14.11 -4.44 -25.18
N PRO A 359 -14.37 -3.92 -26.40
CA PRO A 359 -14.33 -2.48 -26.66
C PRO A 359 -15.32 -1.74 -25.75
N GLY A 360 -14.80 -1.10 -24.70
CA GLY A 360 -15.60 -0.37 -23.72
C GLY A 360 -15.91 1.05 -24.20
N TRP A 361 -16.17 1.96 -23.27
CA TRP A 361 -16.56 3.34 -23.63
C TRP A 361 -15.42 4.14 -24.28
N SER A 362 -14.16 3.70 -24.15
CA SER A 362 -13.00 4.37 -24.76
C SER A 362 -13.10 4.48 -26.29
N ARG A 363 -13.81 3.56 -26.96
CA ARG A 363 -14.01 3.56 -28.42
C ARG A 363 -14.75 4.79 -28.96
N PHE A 364 -15.55 5.44 -28.11
CA PHE A 364 -16.33 6.62 -28.49
C PHE A 364 -15.49 7.90 -28.44
N MET A 365 -14.26 7.82 -27.95
CA MET A 365 -13.37 8.97 -27.80
C MET A 365 -12.53 9.17 -29.07
N PRO A 366 -12.18 10.42 -29.41
CA PRO A 366 -11.40 10.71 -30.60
C PRO A 366 -10.01 10.07 -30.52
N ILE A 367 -9.50 9.67 -31.67
CA ILE A 367 -8.19 9.05 -31.83
C ILE A 367 -7.46 9.80 -32.95
N LYS A 368 -6.18 10.13 -32.76
CA LYS A 368 -5.37 10.76 -33.81
C LYS A 368 -4.18 9.90 -34.18
N THR A 369 -3.95 9.72 -35.47
CA THR A 369 -2.75 9.04 -35.97
C THR A 369 -1.63 10.07 -36.14
N ASN A 370 -0.47 9.82 -35.52
CA ASN A 370 0.72 10.64 -35.70
C ASN A 370 1.31 10.46 -37.12
N SER A 371 2.18 11.36 -37.55
CA SER A 371 2.94 11.28 -38.81
C SER A 371 3.80 10.02 -38.95
N LYS A 372 3.98 9.25 -37.87
CA LYS A 372 4.65 7.93 -37.83
C LYS A 372 3.68 6.73 -37.85
N GLY A 373 2.41 6.93 -38.20
CA GLY A 373 1.40 5.86 -38.25
C GLY A 373 0.94 5.33 -36.88
N ARG A 374 1.35 5.97 -35.77
CA ARG A 374 0.97 5.56 -34.41
C ARG A 374 -0.35 6.18 -34.00
N VAL A 375 -1.26 5.33 -33.53
CA VAL A 375 -2.56 5.70 -32.96
C VAL A 375 -2.34 6.35 -31.59
N ILE A 376 -2.78 7.59 -31.41
CA ILE A 376 -2.73 8.32 -30.14
C ILE A 376 -4.14 8.34 -29.56
N ASN A 377 -4.31 7.66 -28.44
CA ASN A 377 -5.53 7.71 -27.65
C ASN A 377 -5.50 8.97 -26.77
N TYR A 378 -6.45 9.88 -26.97
CA TYR A 378 -6.56 11.09 -26.15
C TYR A 378 -7.11 10.83 -24.76
N VAL A 379 -7.76 9.69 -24.56
CA VAL A 379 -8.42 9.32 -23.31
C VAL A 379 -7.82 8.04 -22.75
N GLY A 380 -7.17 8.19 -21.60
CA GLY A 380 -6.57 7.14 -20.79
C GLY A 380 -7.29 6.93 -19.46
N ASP A 381 -6.61 6.31 -18.50
CA ASP A 381 -7.10 6.14 -17.12
C ASP A 381 -7.10 7.46 -16.34
N THR A 382 -6.33 8.45 -16.80
CA THR A 382 -6.14 9.74 -16.11
C THR A 382 -7.31 10.71 -16.28
N GLN A 383 -7.94 10.74 -17.46
CA GLN A 383 -8.99 11.71 -17.79
C GLN A 383 -10.23 11.57 -16.88
N PRO A 384 -10.77 10.35 -16.62
CA PRO A 384 -11.87 10.17 -15.68
C PRO A 384 -11.56 10.73 -14.29
N ILE A 385 -10.37 10.47 -13.75
CA ILE A 385 -10.04 10.93 -12.40
C ILE A 385 -9.81 12.45 -12.34
N VAL A 386 -9.23 13.04 -13.38
CA VAL A 386 -9.04 14.50 -13.45
C VAL A 386 -10.40 15.19 -13.49
N LEU A 387 -11.35 14.65 -14.27
CA LEU A 387 -12.73 15.13 -14.29
C LEU A 387 -13.38 15.04 -12.91
N ILE A 388 -13.26 13.89 -12.24
CA ILE A 388 -13.87 13.67 -10.91
C ILE A 388 -13.22 14.56 -9.84
N ALA A 389 -11.90 14.73 -9.86
CA ALA A 389 -11.18 15.63 -8.96
C ALA A 389 -11.60 17.09 -9.19
N PHE A 390 -11.74 17.51 -10.45
CA PHE A 390 -12.28 18.83 -10.78
C PHE A 390 -13.72 19.01 -10.29
N LEU A 391 -14.58 18.01 -10.48
CA LEU A 391 -15.94 18.03 -9.96
C LEU A 391 -15.98 18.13 -8.42
N ALA A 392 -15.08 17.45 -7.71
CA ALA A 392 -14.97 17.57 -6.26
C ALA A 392 -14.57 18.99 -5.79
N MET A 393 -13.82 19.73 -6.61
CA MET A 393 -13.46 21.12 -6.31
C MET A 393 -14.57 22.13 -6.66
N VAL A 394 -15.54 21.76 -7.50
CA VAL A 394 -16.61 22.65 -7.97
C VAL A 394 -17.94 22.38 -7.25
N LEU A 395 -18.26 21.11 -6.98
CA LEU A 395 -19.54 20.74 -6.41
C LEU A 395 -19.67 21.21 -4.94
N PRO A 396 -20.87 21.62 -4.50
CA PRO A 396 -21.07 22.20 -3.17
C PRO A 396 -21.06 21.13 -2.07
N TYR A 397 -20.45 21.48 -0.93
CA TYR A 397 -20.48 20.66 0.28
C TYR A 397 -21.91 20.55 0.85
N ASN A 398 -22.64 21.67 0.88
CA ASN A 398 -24.00 21.74 1.39
C ASN A 398 -25.03 21.44 0.29
N ASN A 399 -26.19 20.89 0.68
CA ASN A 399 -27.25 20.54 -0.26
C ASN A 399 -27.75 21.79 -1.01
N PRO A 400 -27.53 21.92 -2.33
CA PRO A 400 -27.90 23.10 -3.09
C PRO A 400 -29.42 23.31 -3.17
N PHE A 401 -30.21 22.23 -3.04
CA PHE A 401 -31.67 22.25 -3.14
C PHE A 401 -32.38 22.52 -1.80
N LYS A 402 -31.66 22.51 -0.67
CA LYS A 402 -32.21 22.78 0.67
C LYS A 402 -31.55 23.98 1.35
N LEU A 403 -30.99 24.91 0.58
CA LEU A 403 -30.36 26.12 1.10
C LEU A 403 -31.43 27.06 1.70
N ARG A 404 -31.56 27.06 3.02
CA ARG A 404 -32.24 28.12 3.78
C ARG A 404 -31.19 28.96 4.51
N VAL A 405 -31.35 30.29 4.44
CA VAL A 405 -30.62 31.23 5.30
C VAL A 405 -31.04 30.93 6.74
N ARG A 406 -30.08 30.62 7.60
CA ARG A 406 -30.37 30.46 9.03
C ARG A 406 -30.67 31.86 9.59
N PRO A 407 -31.71 32.03 10.42
CA PRO A 407 -32.07 33.34 10.97
C PRO A 407 -30.94 33.99 11.79
N ASP A 408 -30.00 33.16 12.27
CA ASP A 408 -28.93 33.55 13.20
C ASP A 408 -27.58 33.83 12.48
N GLU A 409 -27.53 33.73 11.15
CA GLU A 409 -26.28 33.74 10.36
C GLU A 409 -26.13 35.06 9.58
N THR A 410 -24.95 35.67 9.63
CA THR A 410 -24.66 36.88 8.85
C THR A 410 -24.59 36.56 7.35
N ARG A 411 -24.80 37.57 6.48
CA ARG A 411 -24.74 37.39 5.01
C ARG A 411 -23.42 36.79 4.54
N ASN A 412 -22.30 37.17 5.16
CA ASN A 412 -20.97 36.67 4.80
C ASN A 412 -20.76 35.22 5.23
N GLU A 413 -21.23 34.82 6.41
CA GLU A 413 -21.18 33.43 6.87
C GLU A 413 -22.06 32.53 5.99
N ALA A 414 -23.26 33.00 5.65
CA ALA A 414 -24.15 32.28 4.74
C ALA A 414 -23.50 32.08 3.35
N LEU A 415 -22.86 33.11 2.79
CA LEU A 415 -22.12 33.03 1.53
C LEU A 415 -20.94 32.05 1.61
N HIS A 416 -20.18 32.08 2.70
CA HIS A 416 -19.05 31.16 2.89
C HIS A 416 -19.53 29.70 2.99
N ARG A 417 -20.61 29.45 3.72
CA ARG A 417 -21.24 28.12 3.85
C ARG A 417 -21.80 27.61 2.52
N ILE A 418 -22.43 28.48 1.72
CA ILE A 418 -23.03 28.11 0.43
C ILE A 418 -21.95 27.78 -0.61
N ASN A 419 -20.89 28.58 -0.67
CA ASN A 419 -19.84 28.47 -1.68
C ASN A 419 -18.73 27.49 -1.30
N LEU A 420 -18.87 26.75 -0.18
CA LEU A 420 -17.87 25.78 0.23
C LEU A 420 -17.89 24.57 -0.71
N PRO A 421 -16.81 24.30 -1.47
CA PRO A 421 -16.74 23.12 -2.32
C PRO A 421 -16.51 21.85 -1.48
N LEU A 422 -16.75 20.66 -2.05
CA LEU A 422 -16.40 19.40 -1.36
C LEU A 422 -14.91 19.33 -1.02
N LEU A 423 -14.07 19.82 -1.92
CA LEU A 423 -12.63 19.93 -1.75
C LEU A 423 -12.15 21.38 -1.92
N PRO A 424 -11.98 22.12 -0.81
CA PRO A 424 -11.31 23.42 -0.85
C PRO A 424 -9.85 23.28 -1.32
N TRP A 425 -9.33 24.27 -2.05
CA TRP A 425 -7.93 24.26 -2.50
C TRP A 425 -6.94 24.11 -1.35
N THR A 426 -7.19 24.77 -0.22
CA THR A 426 -6.35 24.68 0.99
C THR A 426 -6.24 23.24 1.51
N VAL A 427 -7.30 22.45 1.40
CA VAL A 427 -7.31 21.03 1.74
C VAL A 427 -6.61 20.22 0.65
N ALA A 428 -6.87 20.51 -0.63
CA ALA A 428 -6.21 19.83 -1.75
C ALA A 428 -4.68 19.99 -1.71
N GLU A 429 -4.20 21.21 -1.48
CA GLU A 429 -2.78 21.56 -1.40
C GLU A 429 -2.09 20.87 -0.23
N SER A 430 -2.69 20.91 0.95
CA SER A 430 -2.11 20.33 2.17
C SER A 430 -2.10 18.80 2.17
N LYS A 431 -3.07 18.17 1.49
CA LYS A 431 -3.15 16.71 1.39
C LYS A 431 -2.31 16.13 0.26
N CYS A 432 -1.92 16.93 -0.73
CA CYS A 432 -1.11 16.48 -1.85
C CYS A 432 0.35 16.22 -1.43
N ALA A 433 0.88 15.04 -1.75
CA ALA A 433 2.26 14.67 -1.49
C ALA A 433 3.18 15.14 -2.62
N TRP A 434 3.39 16.45 -2.74
CA TRP A 434 4.21 17.07 -3.79
C TRP A 434 5.61 16.47 -3.91
N GLY A 435 6.25 16.14 -2.78
CA GLY A 435 7.55 15.47 -2.78
C GLY A 435 7.53 14.10 -3.47
N VAL A 436 6.45 13.34 -3.33
CA VAL A 436 6.29 12.04 -3.99
C VAL A 436 6.10 12.21 -5.50
N VAL A 437 5.37 13.25 -5.94
CA VAL A 437 5.23 13.58 -7.37
C VAL A 437 6.60 13.84 -8.01
N VAL A 438 7.43 14.64 -7.35
CA VAL A 438 8.81 14.93 -7.80
C VAL A 438 9.68 13.66 -7.77
N LEU A 439 9.52 12.83 -6.74
CA LEU A 439 10.25 11.57 -6.60
C LEU A 439 9.96 10.60 -7.75
N ILE A 440 8.68 10.42 -8.09
CA ILE A 440 8.23 9.60 -9.22
C ILE A 440 8.88 10.12 -10.52
N GLY A 441 8.86 11.43 -10.74
CA GLY A 441 9.49 12.07 -11.90
C GLY A 441 11.00 11.87 -12.01
N GLY A 442 11.70 12.00 -10.88
CA GLY A 442 13.14 11.72 -10.81
C GLY A 442 13.50 10.26 -11.09
N GLY A 443 12.66 9.33 -10.63
CA GLY A 443 12.77 7.90 -10.96
C GLY A 443 12.66 7.63 -12.46
N PHE A 444 11.75 8.31 -13.15
CA PHE A 444 11.62 8.23 -14.61
C PHE A 444 12.80 8.84 -15.35
N ALA A 445 13.25 10.02 -14.93
CA ALA A 445 14.43 10.66 -15.49
C ALA A 445 15.68 9.76 -15.32
N LEU A 446 15.84 9.13 -14.16
CA LEU A 446 16.92 8.17 -13.92
C LEU A 446 16.80 6.93 -14.81
N SER A 447 15.61 6.33 -14.90
CA SER A 447 15.35 5.19 -15.77
C SER A 447 15.69 5.50 -17.24
N LYS A 448 15.34 6.71 -17.71
CA LYS A 448 15.69 7.17 -19.06
C LYS A 448 17.21 7.25 -19.28
N ILE A 449 17.95 7.71 -18.27
CA ILE A 449 19.42 7.75 -18.31
C ILE A 449 20.02 6.34 -18.33
N VAL A 450 19.51 5.42 -17.50
CA VAL A 450 20.00 4.04 -17.40
C VAL A 450 19.73 3.26 -18.68
N THR A 451 18.55 3.40 -19.27
CA THR A 451 18.16 2.73 -20.52
C THR A 451 18.91 3.29 -21.72
N SER A 452 18.95 4.62 -21.88
CA SER A 452 19.60 5.25 -23.03
C SER A 452 21.13 5.14 -23.03
N SER A 453 21.75 4.94 -21.87
CA SER A 453 23.20 4.71 -21.76
C SER A 453 23.62 3.27 -22.06
N GLY A 454 22.68 2.31 -22.07
CA GLY A 454 22.96 0.87 -22.18
C GLY A 454 23.46 0.23 -20.88
N LEU A 455 23.36 0.92 -19.74
CA LEU A 455 23.75 0.39 -18.44
C LEU A 455 22.89 -0.82 -18.03
N SER A 456 21.57 -0.77 -18.29
CA SER A 456 20.66 -1.90 -18.04
C SER A 456 21.08 -3.17 -18.79
N THR A 457 21.58 -3.05 -20.02
CA THR A 457 22.09 -4.17 -20.84
C THR A 457 23.32 -4.82 -20.22
N ILE A 458 24.22 -4.07 -19.60
CA ILE A 458 25.39 -4.65 -18.93
C ILE A 458 25.00 -5.36 -17.65
N ILE A 459 24.19 -4.73 -16.80
CA ILE A 459 23.76 -5.34 -15.54
C ILE A 459 22.98 -6.64 -15.81
N SER A 460 22.05 -6.61 -16.77
CA SER A 460 21.30 -7.80 -17.16
C SER A 460 22.16 -8.90 -17.77
N ASN A 461 23.28 -8.60 -18.45
CA ASN A 461 24.20 -9.63 -18.94
C ASN A 461 24.79 -10.48 -17.81
N TYR A 462 25.09 -9.86 -16.66
CA TYR A 462 25.56 -10.60 -15.48
C TYR A 462 24.44 -11.44 -14.84
N LEU A 463 23.18 -11.03 -15.00
CA LEU A 463 22.01 -11.75 -14.50
C LEU A 463 21.58 -12.93 -15.40
N ILE A 464 22.11 -13.07 -16.62
CA ILE A 464 21.77 -14.18 -17.53
C ILE A 464 22.06 -15.54 -16.89
N GLY A 465 23.10 -15.65 -16.04
CA GLY A 465 23.42 -16.91 -15.35
C GLY A 465 22.28 -17.44 -14.46
N VAL A 466 21.37 -16.56 -14.03
CA VAL A 466 20.17 -16.90 -13.24
C VAL A 466 19.01 -17.36 -14.17
N GLY A 467 19.09 -17.07 -15.47
CA GLY A 467 18.08 -17.42 -16.47
C GLY A 467 17.93 -18.91 -16.77
N ASN A 468 18.86 -19.75 -16.28
CA ASN A 468 18.72 -21.21 -16.36
C ASN A 468 17.73 -21.79 -15.33
N LEU A 469 17.29 -20.98 -14.36
CA LEU A 469 16.29 -21.41 -13.38
C LEU A 469 14.91 -21.54 -14.03
N PRO A 470 14.06 -22.48 -13.54
CA PRO A 470 12.64 -22.47 -13.88
C PRO A 470 12.03 -21.09 -13.62
N VAL A 471 11.12 -20.63 -14.48
CA VAL A 471 10.52 -19.29 -14.43
C VAL A 471 9.97 -18.96 -13.04
N PHE A 472 9.31 -19.92 -12.39
CA PHE A 472 8.83 -19.77 -11.02
C PHE A 472 9.94 -19.43 -10.02
N ALA A 473 11.05 -20.16 -10.06
CA ALA A 473 12.19 -19.96 -9.16
C ALA A 473 12.91 -18.64 -9.46
N LEU A 474 13.03 -18.27 -10.73
CA LEU A 474 13.57 -16.98 -11.17
C LEU A 474 12.73 -15.82 -10.59
N VAL A 475 11.41 -15.85 -10.78
CA VAL A 475 10.51 -14.80 -10.29
C VAL A 475 10.56 -14.71 -8.76
N TYR A 476 10.48 -15.86 -8.06
CA TYR A 476 10.54 -15.88 -6.60
C TYR A 476 11.86 -15.33 -6.05
N LEU A 477 13.00 -15.71 -6.67
CA LEU A 477 14.30 -15.22 -6.24
C LEU A 477 14.42 -13.70 -6.44
N LEU A 478 13.95 -13.18 -7.57
CA LEU A 478 14.01 -11.75 -7.87
C LEU A 478 13.07 -10.93 -6.96
N THR A 479 11.85 -11.40 -6.69
CA THR A 479 10.94 -10.73 -5.76
C THR A 479 11.44 -10.76 -4.33
N MET A 480 12.05 -11.87 -3.90
CA MET A 480 12.70 -11.96 -2.59
C MET A 480 13.87 -10.97 -2.47
N MET A 481 14.75 -10.90 -3.46
CA MET A 481 15.85 -9.92 -3.49
C MET A 481 15.32 -8.49 -3.44
N CYS A 482 14.28 -8.19 -4.22
CA CYS A 482 13.62 -6.89 -4.23
C CYS A 482 13.01 -6.56 -2.87
N SER A 483 12.37 -7.53 -2.23
CA SER A 483 11.73 -7.34 -0.93
C SER A 483 12.74 -7.00 0.15
N PHE A 484 13.86 -7.72 0.23
CA PHE A 484 14.92 -7.38 1.20
C PHE A 484 15.58 -6.04 0.90
N LEU A 485 15.78 -5.68 -0.38
CA LEU A 485 16.33 -4.38 -0.74
C LEU A 485 15.41 -3.25 -0.26
N THR A 486 14.10 -3.41 -0.42
CA THR A 486 13.12 -2.39 -0.05
C THR A 486 12.93 -2.22 1.47
N GLU A 487 13.55 -3.06 2.31
CA GLU A 487 13.63 -2.83 3.76
C GLU A 487 14.60 -1.70 4.12
N THR A 488 15.55 -1.40 3.24
CA THR A 488 16.58 -0.35 3.44
C THR A 488 16.51 0.78 2.43
N VAL A 489 15.89 0.53 1.27
CA VAL A 489 15.74 1.48 0.17
C VAL A 489 14.27 1.84 0.01
N SER A 490 13.98 3.11 -0.28
CA SER A 490 12.62 3.56 -0.57
C SER A 490 11.97 2.74 -1.69
N ASN A 491 10.73 2.30 -1.49
CA ASN A 491 9.98 1.45 -2.42
C ASN A 491 9.97 2.01 -3.86
N THR A 492 9.74 3.32 -4.02
CA THR A 492 9.69 4.00 -5.32
C THR A 492 11.05 4.03 -6.02
N ALA A 493 12.12 4.21 -5.26
CA ALA A 493 13.49 4.14 -5.76
C ALA A 493 13.83 2.73 -6.25
N THR A 494 13.47 1.71 -5.46
CA THR A 494 13.68 0.29 -5.79
C THR A 494 13.04 -0.08 -7.13
N VAL A 495 11.76 0.26 -7.34
CA VAL A 495 11.08 0.00 -8.62
C VAL A 495 11.75 0.72 -9.79
N SER A 496 12.13 1.99 -9.60
CA SER A 496 12.75 2.81 -10.67
C SER A 496 14.10 2.25 -11.14
N ILE A 497 14.85 1.64 -10.22
CA ILE A 497 16.17 1.05 -10.52
C ILE A 497 16.03 -0.37 -11.10
N LEU A 498 15.18 -1.21 -10.49
CA LEU A 498 15.11 -2.63 -10.84
C LEU A 498 14.26 -2.89 -12.09
N THR A 499 13.21 -2.10 -12.34
CA THR A 499 12.30 -2.34 -13.48
C THR A 499 13.02 -2.34 -14.84
N PRO A 500 13.86 -1.35 -15.18
CA PRO A 500 14.56 -1.36 -16.47
C PRO A 500 15.51 -2.55 -16.62
N ILE A 501 16.10 -3.02 -15.52
CA ILE A 501 16.95 -4.21 -15.50
C ILE A 501 16.11 -5.46 -15.75
N MET A 502 14.91 -5.55 -15.16
CA MET A 502 13.98 -6.66 -15.38
C MET A 502 13.45 -6.72 -16.81
N PHE A 503 13.15 -5.58 -17.43
CA PHE A 503 12.73 -5.53 -18.85
C PHE A 503 13.81 -6.08 -19.78
N GLU A 504 15.05 -5.69 -19.55
CA GLU A 504 16.19 -6.17 -20.33
C GLU A 504 16.49 -7.65 -20.08
N LEU A 505 16.34 -8.11 -18.84
CA LEU A 505 16.48 -9.53 -18.49
C LEU A 505 15.37 -10.37 -19.13
N ALA A 506 14.11 -9.91 -19.09
CA ALA A 506 12.99 -10.58 -19.72
C ALA A 506 13.23 -10.77 -21.23
N ASN A 507 13.74 -9.73 -21.90
CA ASN A 507 14.08 -9.80 -23.32
C ASN A 507 15.17 -10.88 -23.59
N LYS A 508 16.23 -10.92 -22.77
CA LYS A 508 17.33 -11.88 -22.96
C LYS A 508 16.95 -13.34 -22.68
N VAL A 509 16.08 -13.57 -21.70
CA VAL A 509 15.58 -14.91 -21.36
C VAL A 509 14.34 -15.28 -22.21
N SER A 510 13.92 -14.40 -23.14
CA SER A 510 12.72 -14.57 -23.97
C SER A 510 11.45 -14.84 -23.14
N LEU A 511 11.27 -14.06 -22.07
CA LEU A 511 10.10 -14.08 -21.20
C LEU A 511 9.22 -12.85 -21.42
N HIS A 512 7.94 -12.99 -21.11
CA HIS A 512 7.02 -11.87 -21.09
C HIS A 512 7.49 -10.80 -20.06
N PRO A 513 7.66 -9.51 -20.43
CA PRO A 513 8.18 -8.48 -19.51
C PRO A 513 7.36 -8.32 -18.21
N LEU A 514 6.02 -8.40 -18.32
CA LEU A 514 5.11 -8.36 -17.17
C LEU A 514 5.33 -9.51 -16.16
N ALA A 515 5.86 -10.66 -16.59
CA ALA A 515 6.08 -11.80 -15.70
C ALA A 515 7.16 -11.51 -14.65
N LEU A 516 8.11 -10.62 -14.95
CA LEU A 516 9.11 -10.13 -13.98
C LEU A 516 8.68 -8.83 -13.33
N ALA A 517 8.09 -7.91 -14.10
CA ALA A 517 7.87 -6.54 -13.64
C ALA A 517 6.67 -6.38 -12.69
N LEU A 518 5.56 -7.09 -12.93
CA LEU A 518 4.40 -7.03 -12.04
C LEU A 518 4.72 -7.56 -10.63
N PRO A 519 5.23 -8.81 -10.46
CA PRO A 519 5.49 -9.33 -9.12
C PRO A 519 6.62 -8.56 -8.41
N LEU A 520 7.58 -7.99 -9.13
CA LEU A 520 8.60 -7.08 -8.58
C LEU A 520 7.96 -5.87 -7.87
N VAL A 521 6.97 -5.23 -8.51
CA VAL A 521 6.32 -4.03 -7.95
C VAL A 521 5.47 -4.40 -6.75
N MET A 522 4.76 -5.53 -6.80
CA MET A 522 4.02 -6.04 -5.64
C MET A 522 4.99 -6.29 -4.48
N ALA A 523 6.16 -6.86 -4.74
CA ALA A 523 7.18 -7.15 -3.73
C ALA A 523 7.64 -5.89 -2.99
N THR A 524 7.79 -4.75 -3.67
CA THR A 524 8.17 -3.48 -3.02
C THR A 524 7.16 -2.95 -2.01
N SER A 525 5.90 -3.40 -2.07
CA SER A 525 4.87 -3.00 -1.11
C SER A 525 4.81 -3.92 0.13
N LEU A 526 5.62 -4.98 0.16
CA LEU A 526 5.58 -6.03 1.19
C LEU A 526 6.83 -6.00 2.10
N ALA A 527 7.33 -4.80 2.41
CA ALA A 527 8.41 -4.58 3.37
C ALA A 527 7.87 -4.53 4.81
N PHE A 528 8.00 -5.65 5.52
CA PHE A 528 7.38 -5.85 6.83
C PHE A 528 8.39 -5.95 7.98
N ILE A 529 9.70 -6.04 7.71
CA ILE A 529 10.69 -6.40 8.72
C ILE A 529 11.09 -5.19 9.57
N LEU A 530 11.43 -4.06 8.93
CA LEU A 530 11.99 -2.91 9.62
C LEU A 530 10.97 -1.77 9.79
N PRO A 531 11.03 -1.03 10.91
CA PRO A 531 10.21 0.18 11.10
C PRO A 531 10.48 1.25 10.05
N ALA A 532 11.76 1.42 9.68
CA ALA A 532 12.18 2.45 8.73
C ALA A 532 11.83 2.11 7.28
N ALA A 533 11.46 0.86 6.96
CA ALA A 533 11.21 0.41 5.61
C ALA A 533 10.02 1.12 4.96
N THR A 534 8.94 1.29 5.72
CA THR A 534 7.73 1.95 5.22
C THR A 534 7.16 2.92 6.26
N PRO A 535 6.56 4.05 5.84
CA PRO A 535 5.93 4.97 6.77
C PRO A 535 4.86 4.32 7.68
N PRO A 536 4.00 3.40 7.19
CA PRO A 536 3.09 2.63 8.06
C PRO A 536 3.79 1.94 9.24
N ASN A 537 4.91 1.24 8.99
CA ASN A 537 5.65 0.55 10.04
C ASN A 537 6.23 1.56 11.04
N ALA A 538 6.80 2.66 10.57
CA ALA A 538 7.35 3.72 11.41
C ALA A 538 6.29 4.37 12.30
N ILE A 539 5.10 4.65 11.77
CA ILE A 539 3.99 5.28 12.51
C ILE A 539 3.54 4.38 13.67
N ILE A 540 3.35 3.08 13.42
CA ILE A 540 2.93 2.14 14.46
C ILE A 540 4.06 1.90 15.48
N PHE A 541 5.31 1.80 15.02
CA PHE A 541 6.46 1.66 15.91
C PHE A 541 6.62 2.88 16.84
N ALA A 542 6.37 4.09 16.33
CA ALA A 542 6.43 5.33 17.11
C ALA A 542 5.39 5.41 18.24
N LYS A 543 4.32 4.59 18.22
CA LYS A 543 3.36 4.48 19.34
C LYS A 543 3.95 3.79 20.58
N GLY A 544 5.09 3.12 20.45
CA GLY A 544 5.81 2.52 21.58
C GLY A 544 5.25 1.19 22.09
N ARG A 545 4.10 0.73 21.56
CA ARG A 545 3.51 -0.57 21.93
C ARG A 545 4.24 -1.78 21.32
N VAL A 546 4.81 -1.62 20.12
CA VAL A 546 5.45 -2.70 19.36
C VAL A 546 6.97 -2.64 19.52
N ARG A 547 7.60 -3.74 19.95
CA ARG A 547 9.06 -3.81 20.05
C ARG A 547 9.70 -4.17 18.70
N LEU A 548 10.93 -3.70 18.47
CA LEU A 548 11.65 -3.94 17.21
C LEU A 548 11.73 -5.44 16.89
N PHE A 549 12.07 -6.26 17.88
CA PHE A 549 12.23 -7.71 17.70
C PHE A 549 10.92 -8.41 17.33
N GLU A 550 9.78 -7.89 17.81
CA GLU A 550 8.45 -8.44 17.50
C GLU A 550 8.03 -8.09 16.07
N MET A 551 8.29 -6.85 15.65
CA MET A 551 8.08 -6.42 14.27
C MET A 551 8.97 -7.23 13.31
N MET A 552 10.27 -7.34 13.59
CA MET A 552 11.21 -8.10 12.75
C MET A 552 10.83 -9.59 12.63
N LYS A 553 10.50 -10.25 13.75
CA LYS A 553 10.12 -11.67 13.75
C LYS A 553 8.86 -11.91 12.93
N THR A 554 7.82 -11.13 13.18
CA THR A 554 6.54 -11.26 12.47
C THR A 554 6.69 -10.87 11.00
N GLY A 555 7.41 -9.78 10.73
CA GLY A 555 7.70 -9.27 9.41
C GLY A 555 8.49 -10.25 8.54
N PHE A 556 9.49 -10.93 9.09
CA PHE A 556 10.28 -11.92 8.34
C PHE A 556 9.42 -13.10 7.84
N ILE A 557 8.55 -13.63 8.72
CA ILE A 557 7.61 -14.71 8.36
C ILE A 557 6.63 -14.24 7.29
N LEU A 558 6.03 -13.06 7.50
CA LEU A 558 5.06 -12.50 6.56
C LEU A 558 5.69 -12.16 5.21
N ASN A 559 6.93 -11.67 5.19
CA ASN A 559 7.60 -11.29 3.97
C ASN A 559 7.82 -12.53 3.08
N LEU A 560 8.36 -13.63 3.64
CA LEU A 560 8.52 -14.89 2.91
C LEU A 560 7.20 -15.43 2.34
N LEU A 561 6.15 -15.47 3.17
CA LEU A 561 4.84 -15.98 2.75
C LEU A 561 4.18 -15.07 1.71
N ALA A 562 4.26 -13.76 1.88
CA ALA A 562 3.65 -12.80 0.97
C ALA A 562 4.33 -12.83 -0.42
N GLN A 563 5.67 -12.94 -0.49
CA GLN A 563 6.36 -13.11 -1.78
C GLN A 563 6.01 -14.42 -2.47
N LEU A 564 5.83 -15.49 -1.70
CA LEU A 564 5.38 -16.77 -2.25
C LEU A 564 3.97 -16.65 -2.83
N ILE A 565 3.05 -15.99 -2.12
CA ILE A 565 1.68 -15.71 -2.59
C ILE A 565 1.71 -14.90 -3.89
N VAL A 566 2.47 -13.80 -3.94
CA VAL A 566 2.62 -12.96 -5.14
C VAL A 566 3.11 -13.81 -6.32
N THR A 567 4.12 -14.65 -6.09
CA THR A 567 4.71 -15.49 -7.15
C THR A 567 3.71 -16.54 -7.64
N ILE A 568 3.06 -17.28 -6.74
CA ILE A 568 2.04 -18.28 -7.09
C ILE A 568 0.90 -17.63 -7.87
N CYS A 569 0.37 -16.50 -7.39
CA CYS A 569 -0.71 -15.77 -8.04
C CYS A 569 -0.32 -15.29 -9.45
N THR A 570 0.89 -14.76 -9.59
CA THR A 570 1.39 -14.29 -10.89
C THR A 570 1.52 -15.43 -11.88
N MET A 571 2.09 -16.56 -11.45
CA MET A 571 2.31 -17.72 -12.31
C MET A 571 1.04 -18.53 -12.62
N THR A 572 -0.03 -18.34 -11.85
CA THR A 572 -1.32 -19.02 -12.05
C THR A 572 -2.29 -18.14 -12.83
N TYR A 573 -3.08 -17.31 -12.15
CA TYR A 573 -4.11 -16.51 -12.79
C TYR A 573 -3.54 -15.25 -13.46
N GLY A 574 -2.39 -14.73 -12.99
CA GLY A 574 -1.68 -13.66 -13.70
C GLY A 574 -1.29 -14.07 -15.12
N THR A 575 -0.86 -15.32 -15.28
CA THR A 575 -0.61 -15.94 -16.59
C THR A 575 -1.87 -15.99 -17.46
N ALA A 576 -3.03 -16.31 -16.88
CA ALA A 576 -4.30 -16.33 -17.61
C ALA A 576 -4.82 -14.93 -17.97
N LEU A 577 -4.44 -13.89 -17.21
CA LEU A 577 -4.89 -12.51 -17.45
C LEU A 577 -4.08 -11.80 -18.54
N PHE A 578 -2.79 -12.11 -18.65
CA PHE A 578 -1.86 -11.42 -19.56
C PHE A 578 -1.16 -12.35 -20.56
N ASP A 579 -1.54 -13.63 -20.64
CA ASP A 579 -0.90 -14.64 -21.48
C ASP A 579 0.63 -14.71 -21.30
N LEU A 580 1.09 -14.73 -20.03
CA LEU A 580 2.52 -14.61 -19.67
C LEU A 580 3.44 -15.73 -20.20
N ASN A 581 2.87 -16.80 -20.77
CA ASN A 581 3.61 -17.93 -21.34
C ASN A 581 4.20 -17.62 -22.72
N THR A 582 3.70 -16.60 -23.41
CA THR A 582 4.18 -16.21 -24.74
C THR A 582 4.82 -14.82 -24.69
N VAL A 583 5.82 -14.60 -25.55
CA VAL A 583 6.39 -13.26 -25.72
C VAL A 583 5.50 -12.51 -26.71
N PRO A 584 4.91 -11.37 -26.33
CA PRO A 584 3.96 -10.67 -27.20
C PRO A 584 4.69 -9.87 -28.28
N ASP A 585 4.03 -9.67 -29.42
CA ASP A 585 4.59 -8.95 -30.59
C ASP A 585 5.04 -7.52 -30.27
N TRP A 586 4.35 -6.86 -29.34
CA TRP A 586 4.73 -5.50 -28.89
C TRP A 586 6.05 -5.49 -28.11
N ALA A 587 6.42 -6.60 -27.46
CA ALA A 587 7.71 -6.73 -26.78
C ALA A 587 8.84 -7.03 -27.78
N LEU A 588 8.55 -7.80 -28.83
CA LEU A 588 9.50 -8.16 -29.89
C LEU A 588 9.87 -6.97 -30.78
N ASN A 589 8.92 -6.08 -31.08
CA ASN A 589 9.09 -4.95 -32.02
C ASN A 589 10.12 -3.87 -31.59
N ILE A 590 10.65 -3.93 -30.37
CA ILE A 590 11.76 -3.06 -29.92
C ILE A 590 13.12 -3.55 -30.44
N THR A 591 13.24 -4.86 -30.72
CA THR A 591 14.49 -5.50 -31.17
C THR A 591 14.86 -5.20 -32.63
N GLY A 592 13.91 -4.75 -33.46
CA GLY A 592 14.12 -4.44 -34.89
C GLY A 592 14.77 -3.08 -35.20
N LYS A 593 15.25 -2.34 -34.19
CA LYS A 593 15.91 -1.03 -34.36
C LYS A 593 17.34 -0.99 -33.81
N GLY A 594 18.01 -2.14 -33.77
CA GLY A 594 19.46 -2.25 -33.51
C GLY A 594 20.26 -2.20 -34.80
#